data_AF-A0A0F3KTW1-F1
#
_entry.id   AF-A0A0F3KTW1-F1
#
_cell.length_a   1.000
_cell.length_b   1.000
_cell.length_c   1.000
_cell.angle_alpha   90.00
_cell.angle_beta   90.00
_cell.angle_gamma   90.00
#
_symmetry.space_group_name_H-M   'P 1'
#
loop_
_entity.id
_entity.type
_entity.pdbx_description
1 polymer ?
#
loop_
_entity_poly.entity_id
_entity_poly.type
_entity_poly.pdbx_seq_one_letter_code
_entity_poly.pdbx_strand_id
1 'polypeptide(L)'
;MSRGVTLVELLVTLAVASIIAAVVLTACAAASLHVRRVAATQAGTAVDDAMVAMLAAMRRDTAWSACRAGRCAVHTGEGHGVALVAGGRTWVVGRGLMLCTAKRCEVIASEATALQLVVEAGGHGGRPGQRTEHIGPAPARPVLVELVLWLRDGSRRSRLAWLPP
;
A
#
# COMPACT_ATOMS: atom_id res chain seq x y z
N MET A 1 23.19 -22.14 -58.36
CA MET A 1 21.75 -22.22 -58.73
C MET A 1 20.96 -21.38 -57.74
N SER A 2 20.73 -20.12 -58.09
CA SER A 2 19.99 -19.16 -57.26
C SER A 2 18.50 -19.29 -57.64
N ARG A 3 17.68 -19.91 -56.79
CA ARG A 3 16.22 -19.91 -56.98
C ARG A 3 15.72 -18.50 -56.65
N GLY A 4 15.23 -17.79 -57.67
CA GLY A 4 14.64 -16.46 -57.48
C GLY A 4 13.33 -16.60 -56.71
N VAL A 5 13.23 -15.91 -55.56
CA VAL A 5 11.99 -15.79 -54.79
C VAL A 5 10.99 -15.01 -55.63
N THR A 6 9.79 -15.57 -55.82
CA THR A 6 8.75 -14.89 -56.61
C THR A 6 8.10 -13.79 -55.76
N LEU A 7 7.63 -12.72 -56.40
CA LEU A 7 6.97 -11.59 -55.72
C LEU A 7 5.74 -12.04 -54.89
N VAL A 8 5.08 -13.11 -55.35
CA VAL A 8 3.96 -13.75 -54.64
C VAL A 8 4.42 -14.40 -53.32
N GLU A 9 5.54 -15.11 -53.31
CA GLU A 9 6.08 -15.72 -52.07
C GLU A 9 6.46 -14.66 -51.02
N LEU A 10 6.98 -13.51 -51.46
CA LEU A 10 7.27 -12.38 -50.56
C LEU A 10 6.00 -11.79 -49.93
N LEU A 11 4.94 -11.60 -50.72
CA LEU A 11 3.68 -11.07 -50.20
C LEU A 11 2.99 -12.04 -49.23
N VAL A 12 3.02 -13.34 -49.53
CA VAL A 12 2.44 -14.37 -48.65
C VAL A 12 3.21 -14.47 -47.33
N THR A 13 4.54 -14.50 -47.39
CA THR A 13 5.37 -14.56 -46.17
C THR A 13 5.23 -13.31 -45.31
N LEU A 14 5.13 -12.13 -45.92
CA LEU A 14 4.87 -10.87 -45.21
C LEU A 14 3.49 -10.86 -44.55
N ALA A 15 2.45 -11.33 -45.25
CA ALA A 15 1.09 -11.41 -44.72
C ALA A 15 1.03 -12.35 -43.51
N VAL A 16 1.61 -13.54 -43.61
CA VAL A 16 1.68 -14.51 -42.50
C VAL A 16 2.47 -13.94 -41.32
N ALA A 17 3.62 -13.31 -41.57
CA ALA A 17 4.42 -12.67 -40.53
C ALA A 17 3.64 -11.56 -39.80
N SER A 18 2.85 -10.75 -40.53
CA SER A 18 2.04 -9.68 -39.94
C SER A 18 0.92 -10.21 -39.04
N ILE A 19 0.27 -11.32 -39.43
CA ILE A 19 -0.77 -11.96 -38.64
C ILE A 19 -0.18 -12.55 -37.36
N ILE A 20 0.96 -13.25 -37.47
CA ILE A 20 1.66 -13.80 -36.32
C ILE A 20 2.08 -12.67 -35.36
N ALA A 21 2.65 -11.57 -35.89
CA ALA A 21 3.02 -10.43 -35.08
C ALA A 21 1.82 -9.81 -34.33
N ALA A 22 0.67 -9.66 -35.00
CA ALA A 22 -0.55 -9.15 -34.37
C ALA A 22 -1.07 -10.07 -33.26
N VAL A 23 -1.04 -11.39 -33.46
CA VAL A 23 -1.44 -12.38 -32.45
C VAL A 23 -0.48 -12.35 -31.25
N VAL A 24 0.83 -12.24 -31.49
CA VAL A 24 1.82 -12.14 -30.41
C VAL A 24 1.64 -10.85 -29.60
N LEU A 25 1.46 -9.71 -30.27
CA LEU A 25 1.26 -8.42 -29.60
C LEU A 25 0.00 -8.42 -28.72
N THR A 26 -1.11 -8.97 -29.21
CA THR A 26 -2.37 -9.05 -28.46
C THR A 26 -2.27 -10.01 -27.27
N ALA A 27 -1.58 -11.16 -27.44
CA ALA A 27 -1.32 -12.10 -26.35
C ALA A 27 -0.42 -11.47 -25.25
N CYS A 28 0.65 -10.76 -25.64
CA CYS A 28 1.51 -10.05 -24.69
C CYS A 28 0.75 -8.95 -23.92
N ALA A 29 -0.11 -8.19 -24.61
CA ALA A 29 -0.93 -7.17 -23.96
C ALA A 29 -1.90 -7.80 -22.93
N ALA A 30 -2.59 -8.89 -23.31
CA ALA A 30 -3.47 -9.61 -22.40
C ALA A 30 -2.73 -10.21 -21.20
N ALA A 31 -1.56 -10.82 -21.42
CA ALA A 31 -0.71 -11.35 -20.36
C ALA A 31 -0.27 -10.26 -19.38
N SER A 32 0.14 -9.08 -19.90
CA SER A 32 0.56 -7.95 -19.06
C SER A 32 -0.58 -7.44 -18.17
N LEU A 33 -1.81 -7.39 -18.68
CA LEU A 33 -2.99 -6.99 -17.90
C LEU A 33 -3.32 -8.04 -16.83
N HIS A 34 -3.19 -9.32 -17.15
CA HIS A 34 -3.48 -10.38 -16.19
C HIS A 34 -2.46 -10.40 -15.05
N VAL A 35 -1.17 -10.25 -15.35
CA VAL A 35 -0.10 -10.13 -14.36
C VAL A 35 -0.32 -8.90 -13.47
N ARG A 36 -0.66 -7.75 -14.07
CA ARG A 36 -0.97 -6.53 -13.30
C ARG A 36 -2.16 -6.72 -12.37
N ARG A 37 -3.22 -7.39 -12.83
CA ARG A 37 -4.41 -7.66 -11.99
C ARG A 37 -4.05 -8.57 -10.81
N VAL A 38 -3.31 -9.65 -11.04
CA VAL A 38 -2.93 -10.59 -9.97
C VAL A 38 -1.98 -9.93 -8.96
N ALA A 39 -1.03 -9.12 -9.43
CA ALA A 39 -0.18 -8.34 -8.54
C ALA A 39 -0.99 -7.34 -7.70
N ALA A 40 -1.97 -6.67 -8.32
CA ALA A 40 -2.87 -5.75 -7.62
C ALA A 40 -3.76 -6.47 -6.58
N THR A 41 -4.25 -7.68 -6.87
CA THR A 41 -5.05 -8.44 -5.89
C THR A 41 -4.23 -8.90 -4.71
N GLN A 42 -3.01 -9.42 -4.94
CA GLN A 42 -2.09 -9.83 -3.87
C GLN A 42 -1.62 -8.64 -3.02
N ALA A 43 -1.34 -7.49 -3.65
CA ALA A 43 -1.04 -6.26 -2.93
C ALA A 43 -2.24 -5.80 -2.08
N GLY A 44 -3.46 -5.93 -2.61
CA GLY A 44 -4.69 -5.62 -1.88
C GLY A 44 -4.85 -6.43 -0.60
N THR A 45 -4.61 -7.76 -0.66
CA THR A 45 -4.71 -8.63 0.52
C THR A 45 -3.64 -8.29 1.57
N ALA A 46 -2.39 -8.06 1.16
CA ALA A 46 -1.31 -7.69 2.09
C ALA A 46 -1.57 -6.35 2.79
N VAL A 47 -2.14 -5.38 2.08
CA VAL A 47 -2.54 -4.07 2.64
C VAL A 47 -3.65 -4.25 3.68
N ASP A 48 -4.69 -5.02 3.37
CA ASP A 48 -5.79 -5.27 4.29
C ASP A 48 -5.31 -5.99 5.57
N ASP A 49 -4.45 -7.01 5.42
CA ASP A 49 -3.86 -7.75 6.54
C ASP A 49 -2.98 -6.85 7.41
N ALA A 50 -2.18 -5.98 6.80
CA ALA A 50 -1.37 -5.01 7.53
C ALA A 50 -2.22 -4.04 8.34
N MET A 51 -3.35 -3.56 7.79
CA MET A 51 -4.27 -2.68 8.50
C MET A 51 -4.94 -3.37 9.68
N VAL A 52 -5.35 -4.63 9.52
CA VAL A 52 -5.85 -5.46 10.62
C VAL A 52 -4.79 -5.64 11.70
N ALA A 53 -3.54 -5.92 11.32
CA ALA A 53 -2.43 -6.08 12.24
C ALA A 53 -2.10 -4.78 13.00
N MET A 54 -2.14 -3.63 12.33
CA MET A 54 -1.99 -2.30 12.94
C MET A 54 -3.08 -2.03 13.99
N LEU A 55 -4.35 -2.24 13.64
CA LEU A 55 -5.48 -2.07 14.58
C LEU A 55 -5.37 -3.04 15.76
N ALA A 56 -5.00 -4.29 15.51
CA ALA A 56 -4.80 -5.28 16.56
C ALA A 56 -3.63 -4.92 17.49
N ALA A 57 -2.56 -4.31 16.96
CA ALA A 57 -1.45 -3.80 17.77
C ALA A 57 -1.91 -2.63 18.65
N MET A 58 -2.64 -1.66 18.08
CA MET A 58 -3.20 -0.53 18.84
C MET A 58 -4.22 -0.94 19.90
N ARG A 59 -4.98 -2.02 19.67
CA ARG A 59 -5.91 -2.56 20.68
C ARG A 59 -5.22 -3.26 21.85
N ARG A 60 -4.06 -3.86 21.60
CA ARG A 60 -3.30 -4.59 22.63
C ARG A 60 -2.41 -3.67 23.45
N ASP A 61 -1.96 -2.58 22.85
CA ASP A 61 -1.01 -1.67 23.45
C ASP A 61 -1.70 -0.38 23.90
N THR A 62 -1.55 -0.05 25.18
CA THR A 62 -2.04 1.20 25.75
C THR A 62 -1.10 2.38 25.45
N ALA A 63 -0.01 2.18 24.71
CA ALA A 63 0.85 3.25 24.24
C ALA A 63 1.08 3.12 22.73
N TRP A 64 0.25 3.80 21.96
CA TRP A 64 0.45 3.94 20.52
C TRP A 64 0.56 5.42 20.13
N SER A 65 1.31 5.72 19.08
CA SER A 65 1.47 7.08 18.57
C SER A 65 1.52 7.10 17.05
N ALA A 66 0.96 8.15 16.46
CA ALA A 66 1.09 8.42 15.04
C ALA A 66 1.64 9.83 14.82
N CYS A 67 2.65 9.94 13.96
CA CYS A 67 3.35 11.19 13.70
C CYS A 67 3.90 11.20 12.27
N ARG A 68 4.16 12.40 11.74
CA ARG A 68 4.83 12.54 10.45
C ARG A 68 6.34 12.36 10.65
N ALA A 69 7.02 11.66 9.73
CA ALA A 69 8.47 11.51 9.74
C ALA A 69 9.18 12.85 9.96
N GLY A 70 10.15 12.86 10.89
CA GLY A 70 10.86 14.06 11.35
C GLY A 70 10.29 14.68 12.64
N ARG A 71 9.05 14.37 13.02
CA ARG A 71 8.46 14.78 14.32
C ARG A 71 8.39 13.66 15.36
N CYS A 72 8.53 12.42 14.90
CA CYS A 72 8.58 11.26 15.79
C CYS A 72 9.91 11.21 16.54
N ALA A 73 9.87 11.01 17.86
CA ALA A 73 11.06 10.67 18.64
C ALA A 73 11.65 9.31 18.23
N VAL A 74 10.85 8.47 17.54
CA VAL A 74 11.31 7.22 16.95
C VAL A 74 12.08 7.53 15.66
N HIS A 75 13.40 7.35 15.71
CA HIS A 75 14.28 7.47 14.55
C HIS A 75 13.95 6.37 13.53
N THR A 76 13.02 6.65 12.63
CA THR A 76 12.78 5.83 11.44
C THR A 76 13.83 6.22 10.42
N GLY A 77 14.91 5.42 10.29
CA GLY A 77 15.98 5.68 9.33
C GLY A 77 15.41 6.02 7.95
N GLU A 78 15.79 7.20 7.42
CA GLU A 78 15.51 7.77 6.08
C GLU A 78 14.09 7.62 5.51
N GLY A 79 13.09 7.25 6.31
CA GLY A 79 11.72 7.03 5.87
C GLY A 79 10.94 8.34 5.89
N HIS A 80 10.72 8.96 4.73
CA HIS A 80 9.83 10.12 4.60
C HIS A 80 8.35 9.68 4.55
N GLY A 81 7.69 9.52 5.71
CA GLY A 81 6.23 9.36 5.76
C GLY A 81 5.62 9.24 7.15
N VAL A 82 4.31 9.03 7.24
CA VAL A 82 3.63 8.88 8.53
C VAL A 82 4.10 7.57 9.19
N ALA A 83 4.52 7.67 10.45
CA ALA A 83 4.90 6.54 11.28
C ALA A 83 3.77 6.25 12.28
N LEU A 84 3.37 4.99 12.39
CA LEU A 84 2.51 4.47 13.45
C LEU A 84 3.36 3.54 14.33
N VAL A 85 3.45 3.86 15.62
CA VAL A 85 4.15 3.05 16.61
C VAL A 85 3.10 2.41 17.51
N ALA A 86 3.03 1.09 17.54
CA ALA A 86 2.10 0.35 18.38
C ALA A 86 2.62 -1.08 18.62
N GLY A 87 2.53 -1.60 19.84
CA GLY A 87 2.93 -2.97 20.17
C GLY A 87 4.42 -3.23 19.95
N GLY A 88 5.28 -2.24 20.23
CA GLY A 88 6.72 -2.30 19.96
C GLY A 88 7.10 -2.38 18.47
N ARG A 89 6.15 -2.18 17.57
CA ARG A 89 6.33 -2.18 16.11
C ARG A 89 6.18 -0.78 15.57
N THR A 90 6.98 -0.45 14.56
CA THR A 90 6.89 0.84 13.86
C THR A 90 6.51 0.59 12.41
N TRP A 91 5.35 1.07 12.01
CA TRP A 91 4.88 1.06 10.63
C TRP A 91 5.26 2.38 9.98
N VAL A 92 5.91 2.34 8.83
CA VAL A 92 6.38 3.53 8.12
C VAL A 92 6.00 3.44 6.67
N VAL A 93 5.55 4.54 6.08
CA VAL A 93 5.40 4.63 4.63
C VAL A 93 6.57 5.41 4.04
N GLY A 94 7.31 4.79 3.13
CA GLY A 94 8.43 5.43 2.42
C GLY A 94 8.54 4.89 1.00
N ARG A 95 9.21 3.76 0.82
CA ARG A 95 9.26 3.02 -0.47
C ARG A 95 8.13 1.99 -0.61
N GLY A 96 7.03 2.20 0.08
CA GLY A 96 6.04 1.18 0.44
C GLY A 96 5.70 1.25 1.92
N LEU A 97 4.69 0.49 2.34
CA LEU A 97 4.39 0.25 3.73
C LEU A 97 5.41 -0.75 4.28
N MET A 98 6.14 -0.33 5.29
CA MET A 98 7.19 -1.11 5.94
C MET A 98 6.83 -1.36 7.39
N LEU A 99 7.15 -2.56 7.87
CA LEU A 99 7.12 -2.91 9.27
C LEU A 99 8.56 -2.96 9.80
N CYS A 100 8.87 -2.05 10.71
CA CYS A 100 10.17 -1.94 11.34
C CYS A 100 10.14 -2.51 12.77
N THR A 101 11.11 -3.37 13.07
CA THR A 101 11.41 -3.91 14.40
C THR A 101 12.87 -3.65 14.72
N ALA A 102 13.16 -2.83 15.74
CA ALA A 102 14.48 -2.47 16.28
C ALA A 102 15.60 -2.08 15.27
N LYS A 103 16.05 -3.02 14.43
CA LYS A 103 17.13 -2.86 13.44
C LYS A 103 16.77 -3.33 12.02
N ARG A 104 15.57 -3.89 11.80
CA ARG A 104 15.15 -4.42 10.50
C ARG A 104 13.81 -3.82 10.10
N CYS A 105 13.70 -3.42 8.85
CA CYS A 105 12.46 -3.01 8.23
C CYS A 105 12.16 -3.95 7.06
N GLU A 106 10.96 -4.52 7.06
CA GLU A 106 10.47 -5.37 5.98
C GLU A 106 9.37 -4.63 5.22
N VAL A 107 9.40 -4.71 3.89
CA VAL A 107 8.33 -4.13 3.04
C VAL A 107 7.15 -5.09 3.07
N ILE A 108 6.03 -4.64 3.64
CA ILE A 108 4.78 -5.41 3.72
C ILE A 108 3.93 -5.14 2.48
N ALA A 109 3.91 -3.90 1.98
CA ALA A 109 3.22 -3.55 0.74
C ALA A 109 4.00 -2.48 -0.04
N SER A 110 4.65 -2.87 -1.13
CA SER A 110 5.46 -1.98 -1.99
C SER A 110 4.66 -0.87 -2.68
N GLU A 111 3.34 -1.07 -2.81
CA GLU A 111 2.45 -0.14 -3.50
C GLU A 111 1.92 0.96 -2.59
N ALA A 112 2.09 0.89 -1.27
CA ALA A 112 1.57 1.92 -0.37
C ALA A 112 2.41 3.20 -0.43
N THR A 113 1.75 4.34 -0.59
CA THR A 113 2.36 5.66 -0.82
C THR A 113 2.08 6.65 0.30
N ALA A 114 0.97 6.51 1.02
CA ALA A 114 0.70 7.28 2.23
C ALA A 114 -0.11 6.47 3.25
N LEU A 115 0.16 6.70 4.53
CA LEU A 115 -0.65 6.25 5.66
C LEU A 115 -1.22 7.48 6.35
N GLN A 116 -2.50 7.45 6.65
CA GLN A 116 -3.19 8.46 7.44
C GLN A 116 -3.95 7.76 8.57
N LEU A 117 -3.80 8.31 9.76
CA LEU A 117 -4.58 7.95 10.93
C LEU A 117 -5.59 9.07 11.19
N VAL A 118 -6.86 8.71 11.31
CA VAL A 118 -7.92 9.62 11.77
C VAL A 118 -8.42 9.10 13.11
N VAL A 119 -8.44 9.99 14.10
CA VAL A 119 -8.78 9.65 15.48
C VAL A 119 -9.95 10.52 15.90
N GLU A 120 -11.10 9.89 16.14
CA GLU A 120 -12.30 10.57 16.64
C GLU A 120 -12.46 10.28 18.14
N ALA A 121 -12.06 11.25 18.95
CA ALA A 121 -12.19 11.17 20.40
C ALA A 121 -13.65 11.37 20.79
N GLY A 122 -14.23 10.43 21.55
CA GLY A 122 -15.60 10.49 22.05
C GLY A 122 -15.82 11.69 22.99
N GLY A 123 -16.21 12.83 22.42
CA GLY A 123 -16.60 14.06 23.12
C GLY A 123 -17.69 14.79 22.34
N HIS A 124 -18.84 15.03 22.97
CA HIS A 124 -19.97 15.74 22.38
C HIS A 124 -19.56 17.09 21.79
N GLY A 125 -19.87 17.29 20.50
CA GLY A 125 -20.02 18.61 19.89
C GLY A 125 -18.80 19.22 19.20
N GLY A 126 -17.61 18.60 19.28
CA GLY A 126 -16.47 19.03 18.50
C GLY A 126 -16.59 18.55 17.06
N ARG A 127 -16.50 19.45 16.06
CA ARG A 127 -16.32 19.05 14.65
C ARG A 127 -15.25 17.94 14.58
N PRO A 128 -15.41 16.90 13.75
CA PRO A 128 -14.38 15.90 13.52
C PRO A 128 -13.15 16.62 12.94
N GLY A 129 -12.31 17.11 13.83
CA GLY A 129 -11.04 17.73 13.50
C GLY A 129 -10.16 16.57 13.11
N GLN A 130 -9.76 16.54 11.84
CA GLN A 130 -8.78 15.64 11.26
C GLN A 130 -7.43 15.85 11.98
N ARG A 131 -7.33 15.43 13.25
CA ARG A 131 -6.09 15.40 14.02
C ARG A 131 -5.34 14.16 13.57
N THR A 132 -4.46 14.38 12.61
CA THR A 132 -3.50 13.41 12.08
C THR A 132 -2.36 13.09 13.06
N GLU A 133 -2.32 13.73 14.23
CA GLU A 133 -1.30 13.50 15.27
C GLU A 133 -2.01 13.20 16.61
N HIS A 134 -2.00 11.93 17.01
CA HIS A 134 -2.10 11.56 18.42
C HIS A 134 -0.69 11.16 18.88
N ILE A 135 -0.06 12.07 19.60
CA ILE A 135 1.25 11.87 20.24
C ILE A 135 0.96 11.85 21.73
N GLY A 136 0.78 10.66 22.30
CA GLY A 136 0.47 10.54 23.73
C GLY A 136 0.08 9.13 24.16
N PRO A 137 -0.11 8.91 25.47
CA PRO A 137 -0.58 7.63 26.01
C PRO A 137 -1.97 7.26 25.48
N ALA A 138 -2.42 6.02 25.76
CA ALA A 138 -3.74 5.53 25.41
C ALA A 138 -4.83 6.53 25.80
N PRO A 139 -5.88 6.63 24.98
CA PRO A 139 -6.97 7.52 25.30
C PRO A 139 -7.69 7.03 26.56
N ALA A 140 -7.98 7.92 27.51
CA ALA A 140 -8.72 7.58 28.74
C ALA A 140 -10.19 7.15 28.49
N ARG A 141 -10.62 7.09 27.23
CA ARG A 141 -11.97 6.73 26.78
C ARG A 141 -11.86 5.92 25.49
N PRO A 142 -12.90 5.15 25.12
CA PRO A 142 -12.93 4.52 23.82
C PRO A 142 -12.81 5.56 22.71
N VAL A 143 -12.02 5.24 21.69
CA VAL A 143 -11.77 6.13 20.54
C VAL A 143 -12.00 5.38 19.25
N LEU A 144 -12.68 6.02 18.31
CA LEU A 144 -12.82 5.48 16.96
C LEU A 144 -11.58 5.88 16.15
N VAL A 145 -10.94 4.88 15.57
CA VAL A 145 -9.75 5.06 14.75
C VAL A 145 -10.02 4.57 13.33
N GLU A 146 -9.73 5.42 12.35
CA GLU A 146 -9.65 5.06 10.93
C GLU A 146 -8.18 5.01 10.51
N LEU A 147 -7.75 3.87 10.00
CA LEU A 147 -6.54 3.76 9.19
C LEU A 147 -6.91 3.94 7.73
N VAL A 148 -6.17 4.80 7.04
CA VAL A 148 -6.32 5.05 5.61
C VAL A 148 -4.96 4.86 4.94
N LEU A 149 -4.89 3.93 3.98
CA LEU A 149 -3.73 3.73 3.13
C LEU A 149 -4.04 4.15 1.69
N TRP A 150 -3.15 4.95 1.12
CA TRP A 150 -3.14 5.28 -0.30
C TRP A 150 -2.14 4.41 -1.02
N LEU A 151 -2.52 3.93 -2.20
CA LEU A 151 -1.68 3.08 -3.04
C LEU A 151 -1.16 3.86 -4.26
N ARG A 152 -0.13 3.34 -4.92
CA ARG A 152 0.53 3.95 -6.08
C ARG A 152 -0.39 4.04 -7.30
N ASP A 153 -1.37 3.15 -7.40
CA ASP A 153 -2.42 3.18 -8.41
C ASP A 153 -3.49 4.26 -8.16
N GLY A 154 -3.35 5.04 -7.07
CA GLY A 154 -4.29 6.08 -6.66
C GLY A 154 -5.48 5.56 -5.85
N SER A 155 -5.59 4.24 -5.66
CA SER A 155 -6.67 3.68 -4.85
C SER A 155 -6.47 3.96 -3.36
N ARG A 156 -7.59 4.04 -2.64
CA ARG A 156 -7.67 4.29 -1.20
C ARG A 156 -8.24 3.07 -0.50
N ARG A 157 -7.58 2.60 0.55
CA ARG A 157 -8.04 1.54 1.45
C ARG A 157 -8.24 2.11 2.85
N SER A 158 -9.34 1.75 3.50
CA SER A 158 -9.66 2.24 4.84
C SER A 158 -10.22 1.15 5.75
N ARG A 159 -9.85 1.19 7.03
CA ARG A 159 -10.36 0.29 8.07
C ARG A 159 -10.60 1.06 9.35
N LEU A 160 -11.73 0.79 9.97
CA LEU A 160 -12.18 1.43 11.20
C LEU A 160 -12.14 0.42 12.36
N ALA A 161 -11.78 0.90 13.54
CA ALA A 161 -11.90 0.15 14.78
C ALA A 161 -12.14 1.07 15.96
N TRP A 162 -12.99 0.62 16.88
CA TRP A 162 -12.96 1.09 18.25
C TRP A 162 -11.73 0.55 18.97
N LEU A 163 -11.00 1.46 19.61
CA LEU A 163 -9.94 1.15 20.55
C LEU A 163 -10.49 1.28 21.97
N PRO A 164 -10.23 0.29 22.86
CA PRO A 164 -10.56 0.41 24.27
C PRO A 164 -9.73 1.52 24.94
N PRO A 165 -10.18 2.03 26.09
CA PRO A 165 -9.37 2.92 26.92
C PRO A 165 -8.11 2.23 27.47
#